data_AF-A0A959EPT3-F1
#
_entry.id   AF-A0A959EPT3-F1
#
_cell.length_a   1.000
_cell.length_b   1.000
_cell.length_c   1.000
_cell.angle_alpha   90.00
_cell.angle_beta   90.00
_cell.angle_gamma   90.00
#
_symmetry.space_group_name_H-M   'P 1'
#
loop_
_entity.id
_entity.type
_entity.pdbx_description
1 polymer ?
#
loop_
_entity_poly.entity_id
_entity_poly.type
_entity_poly.pdbx_seq_one_letter_code
_entity_poly.pdbx_strand_id
1 'polypeptide(L)' 'SANGDEVMKILSELNAEGTTILMVTHSQYCAEFGNRIIRMLDGQVVTENVVKQYL' A
#
# COMPACT_ATOMS: atom_id res chain seq x y z
N SER A 1 -13.30 -4.70 5.04
CA SER A 1 -13.94 -5.43 6.17
C SER A 1 -13.32 -4.87 7.43
N ALA A 2 -14.03 -4.88 8.57
CA ALA A 2 -13.53 -4.25 9.80
C ALA A 2 -12.10 -4.72 10.18
N ASN A 3 -11.84 -6.03 10.06
CA ASN A 3 -10.51 -6.61 10.32
C ASN A 3 -9.45 -6.13 9.32
N GLY A 4 -9.81 -5.91 8.05
CA GLY A 4 -8.88 -5.41 7.04
C GLY A 4 -8.42 -3.99 7.35
N ASP A 5 -9.34 -3.13 7.79
CA ASP A 5 -9.04 -1.73 8.10
C ASP A 5 -8.14 -1.63 9.35
N GLU A 6 -8.36 -2.49 10.35
CA GLU A 6 -7.51 -2.59 11.54
C GLU A 6 -6.09 -3.06 11.20
N VAL A 7 -5.95 -4.06 10.32
CA VAL A 7 -4.64 -4.48 9.82
C VAL A 7 -3.96 -3.34 9.08
N MET A 8 -4.66 -2.62 8.20
CA MET A 8 -4.09 -1.48 7.48
C MET A 8 -3.61 -0.38 8.41
N LYS A 9 -4.32 -0.13 9.51
CA LYS A 9 -3.90 0.83 10.53
C LYS A 9 -2.56 0.43 11.17
N ILE A 10 -2.42 -0.82 11.62
CA ILE A 10 -1.18 -1.31 12.22
C ILE A 10 -0.01 -1.23 11.24
N LEU A 11 -0.22 -1.62 9.98
CA LEU A 11 0.82 -1.53 8.94
C LEU A 11 1.24 -0.08 8.67
N SER A 12 0.29 0.86 8.71
CA SER A 12 0.57 2.29 8.53
C SER A 12 1.38 2.86 9.69
N GLU A 13 1.07 2.46 10.94
CA GLU A 13 1.82 2.87 12.14
C GLU A 13 3.27 2.36 12.08
N LEU A 14 3.47 1.07 11.79
CA LEU A 14 4.80 0.50 11.62
C LEU A 14 5.61 1.17 10.51
N ASN A 15 4.95 1.54 9.41
CA ASN A 15 5.62 2.27 8.34
C ASN A 15 6.03 3.69 8.75
N ALA A 16 5.18 4.39 9.51
CA ALA A 16 5.49 5.69 10.08
C ALA A 16 6.66 5.63 11.09
N GLU A 17 6.81 4.51 11.79
CA GLU A 17 7.95 4.24 12.69
C GLU A 17 9.27 3.91 11.95
N GLY A 18 9.24 3.87 10.61
CA GLY A 18 10.42 3.67 9.76
C GLY A 18 10.57 2.24 9.21
N THR A 19 9.61 1.35 9.46
CA THR A 19 9.63 0.00 8.88
C THR A 19 9.21 0.05 7.41
N THR A 20 10.01 -0.52 6.51
CA THR A 20 9.59 -0.66 5.10
C THR A 20 8.63 -1.84 4.98
N ILE A 21 7.42 -1.60 4.47
CA ILE A 21 6.40 -2.62 4.26
C ILE A 21 6.16 -2.81 2.76
N LEU A 22 6.20 -4.07 2.31
CA LEU A 22 5.75 -4.47 0.98
C LEU A 22 4.45 -5.28 1.14
N MET A 23 3.38 -4.80 0.50
CA MET A 23 2.08 -5.45 0.51
C MET A 23 1.67 -5.82 -0.91
N VAL A 24 1.16 -7.04 -1.10
CA VAL A 24 0.55 -7.49 -2.36
C VAL A 24 -0.95 -7.60 -2.12
N THR A 25 -1.74 -6.95 -2.96
CA THR A 25 -3.20 -6.97 -2.83
C THR A 25 -3.86 -6.83 -4.20
N HIS A 26 -5.03 -7.45 -4.35
CA HIS A 26 -5.92 -7.21 -5.48
C HIS A 26 -6.93 -6.09 -5.19
N SER A 27 -6.96 -5.57 -3.96
CA SER A 27 -7.85 -4.48 -3.55
C SER A 27 -7.21 -3.12 -3.83
N GLN A 28 -7.83 -2.34 -4.70
CA GLN A 28 -7.44 -0.96 -4.96
C GLN A 28 -7.47 -0.10 -3.68
N TYR A 29 -8.50 -0.30 -2.85
CA TYR A 29 -8.66 0.41 -1.56
C TYR A 29 -7.46 0.16 -0.64
N CYS A 30 -7.02 -1.09 -0.49
CA CYS A 30 -5.87 -1.40 0.36
C CYS A 30 -4.56 -0.82 -0.22
N ALA A 31 -4.40 -0.86 -1.55
CA ALA A 31 -3.21 -0.31 -2.20
C ALA A 31 -3.03 1.20 -1.95
N GLU A 32 -4.13 1.94 -1.78
CA GLU A 32 -4.13 3.40 -1.55
C GLU A 32 -3.58 3.82 -0.18
N PHE A 33 -3.43 2.89 0.78
CA PHE A 33 -2.74 3.16 2.04
C PHE A 33 -1.21 3.23 1.87
N GLY A 34 -0.65 2.69 0.79
CA GLY A 34 0.78 2.70 0.54
C GLY A 34 1.27 4.02 -0.05
N ASN A 35 2.52 4.38 0.24
CA ASN A 35 3.17 5.57 -0.32
C ASN A 35 3.55 5.39 -1.80
N ARG A 36 3.63 4.13 -2.28
CA ARG A 36 3.92 3.75 -3.67
C ARG A 36 3.04 2.59 -4.08
N ILE A 37 2.45 2.68 -5.28
CA ILE A 37 1.65 1.63 -5.88
C ILE A 37 2.32 1.19 -7.19
N ILE A 38 2.74 -0.07 -7.24
CA ILE A 38 3.28 -0.71 -8.44
C ILE A 38 2.23 -1.69 -8.94
N ARG A 39 1.75 -1.50 -10.17
CA ARG A 39 0.89 -2.48 -10.84
C ARG A 39 1.73 -3.33 -11.76
N MET A 40 1.49 -4.64 -11.70
CA MET A 40 2.17 -5.61 -12.53
C MET A 40 1.16 -6.39 -13.38
N LEU A 41 1.58 -6.75 -14.58
CA LEU A 41 0.88 -7.65 -15.50
C LEU A 41 1.90 -8.59 -16.11
N ASP A 42 1.66 -9.89 -16.04
CA ASP A 42 2.54 -10.92 -16.63
C ASP A 42 4.02 -10.76 -16.29
N GLY A 43 4.32 -10.46 -15.02
CA GLY A 43 5.68 -10.29 -14.51
C GLY A 43 6.35 -8.95 -14.86
N GLN A 44 5.64 -8.06 -15.56
CA GLN A 44 6.14 -6.74 -15.94
C GLN A 44 5.46 -5.63 -15.14
N VAL A 45 6.21 -4.58 -14.80
CA VAL A 45 5.64 -3.38 -14.20
C VAL A 45 4.95 -2.57 -15.31
N VAL A 46 3.64 -2.37 -15.17
CA VAL A 46 2.84 -1.60 -16.13
C VAL A 46 2.64 -0.16 -15.71
N THR A 47 2.53 0.10 -14.40
CA THR A 47 2.42 1.46 -13.86
C THR A 47 3.08 1.55 -12.50
N GLU A 48 3.72 2.68 -12.22
CA GLU A 48 4.22 3.03 -10.91
C GLU A 48 3.71 4.42 -10.52
N ASN A 49 3.05 4.50 -9.36
CA ASN A 49 2.52 5.75 -8.83
C ASN A 49 3.11 6.01 -7.43
N VAL A 50 3.75 7.16 -7.24
CA VAL A 50 4.08 7.67 -5.91
C VAL A 50 2.85 8.41 -5.37
N VAL A 51 2.27 7.89 -4.30
CA VAL A 51 1.13 8.48 -3.62
C VAL A 51 1.68 9.61 -2.74
N LYS A 52 1.47 10.85 -3.16
CA LYS A 52 1.75 12.01 -2.31
C LYS A 52 0.67 12.08 -1.24
N GLN A 53 1.04 11.80 0.01
CA GLN A 53 0.26 12.28 1.15
C GLN A 53 0.40 13.80 1.18
N TYR A 54 -0.59 14.50 0.65
CA TYR A 54 -0.75 15.93 0.93
C TYR A 54 -1.18 16.01 2.39
N LEU A 55 -0.21 16.25 3.28
CA LEU A 55 -0.47 16.68 4.65
C LEU A 55 -1.33 17.95 4.64
#